data_AF-A0A1F9ZID7-F1
#
_entry.id   AF-A0A1F9ZID7-F1
#
_cell.length_a   1.000
_cell.length_b   1.000
_cell.length_c   1.000
_cell.angle_alpha   90.00
_cell.angle_beta   90.00
_cell.angle_gamma   90.00
#
_symmetry.space_group_name_H-M   'P 1'
#
loop_
_entity.id
_entity.type
_entity.pdbx_description
1 polymer ?
#
loop_
_entity_poly.entity_id
_entity_poly.type
_entity_poly.pdbx_seq_one_letter_code
_entity_poly.pdbx_strand_id
1 'polypeptide(L)'
;MFSPDKDMKELVLEILKKDPMSISGVCRELASKGVKLHRLELTGYLKALADMNVLKEKDILPAKVFSLSAARDKSLHELVGESCSRIGKTADERATLVAYCLQKLFKRAVFDMEVRRCGADGSVEGRKATPEERAEAKVLLTRMGYKVPTSDVPVIVEKNLEREFLAVLADVVVDRFNARGYLKETTQLRL
;
A
#
# COMPACT_ATOMS: atom_id res chain seq x y z
N MET A 1 -24.70 21.37 18.47
CA MET A 1 -23.62 22.14 17.81
C MET A 1 -22.32 21.42 18.13
N PHE A 2 -21.66 20.84 17.13
CA PHE A 2 -20.40 20.10 17.29
C PHE A 2 -19.37 20.97 18.03
N SER A 3 -18.72 20.43 19.07
CA SER A 3 -17.66 21.11 19.81
C SER A 3 -16.30 20.51 19.40
N PRO A 4 -15.25 21.31 19.15
CA PRO A 4 -14.11 20.92 18.30
C PRO A 4 -12.91 20.30 19.06
N ASP A 5 -13.02 20.02 20.36
CA ASP A 5 -11.80 19.88 21.16
C ASP A 5 -11.16 18.48 21.19
N LYS A 6 -11.77 17.49 20.52
CA LYS A 6 -11.10 16.25 20.06
C LYS A 6 -11.80 15.72 18.79
N ASP A 7 -11.03 15.45 17.74
CA ASP A 7 -11.55 14.83 16.51
C ASP A 7 -12.19 13.47 16.86
N MET A 8 -13.38 13.18 16.32
CA MET A 8 -14.08 11.90 16.49
C MET A 8 -13.14 10.72 16.14
N LYS A 9 -12.27 10.92 15.16
CA LYS A 9 -11.24 9.96 14.79
C LYS A 9 -10.29 9.71 15.95
N GLU A 10 -9.75 10.77 16.56
CA GLU A 10 -8.83 10.66 17.70
C GLU A 10 -9.47 9.96 18.90
N LEU A 11 -10.74 10.26 19.19
CA LEU A 11 -11.47 9.59 20.27
C LEU A 11 -11.60 8.09 20.03
N VAL A 12 -11.99 7.68 18.82
CA VAL A 12 -12.07 6.26 18.44
C VAL A 12 -10.71 5.58 18.51
N LEU A 13 -9.65 6.25 18.03
CA LEU A 13 -8.29 5.74 18.08
C LEU A 13 -7.82 5.58 19.53
N GLU A 14 -8.11 6.53 20.42
CA GLU A 14 -7.76 6.49 21.84
C GLU A 14 -8.43 5.30 22.55
N ILE A 15 -9.72 5.04 22.24
CA ILE A 15 -10.47 3.91 22.78
C ILE A 15 -9.85 2.58 22.31
N LEU A 16 -9.63 2.44 21.01
CA LEU A 16 -9.13 1.21 20.39
C LEU A 16 -7.62 0.97 20.61
N LYS A 17 -6.89 1.98 21.12
CA LYS A 17 -5.50 1.83 21.56
C LYS A 17 -5.36 0.97 22.81
N LYS A 18 -6.39 0.94 23.65
CA LYS A 18 -6.39 0.11 24.87
C LYS A 18 -6.62 -1.35 24.51
N ASP A 19 -7.75 -1.63 23.86
CA ASP A 19 -8.15 -2.98 23.47
C ASP A 19 -8.99 -2.98 22.19
N PRO A 20 -8.93 -4.05 21.38
CA PRO A 20 -9.90 -4.27 20.31
C PRO A 20 -11.33 -4.34 20.86
N MET A 21 -12.28 -3.66 20.22
CA MET A 21 -13.66 -3.61 20.70
C MET A 21 -14.67 -3.82 19.58
N SER A 22 -15.82 -4.38 19.94
CA SER A 22 -16.99 -4.40 19.05
C SER A 22 -17.63 -3.02 18.94
N ILE A 23 -18.51 -2.83 17.94
CA ILE A 23 -19.29 -1.59 17.76
C ILE A 23 -19.99 -1.19 19.06
N SER A 24 -20.60 -2.15 19.75
CA SER A 24 -21.29 -1.90 21.03
C SER A 24 -20.32 -1.55 22.17
N GLY A 25 -19.09 -2.04 22.13
CA GLY A 25 -18.02 -1.63 23.05
C GLY A 25 -17.62 -0.18 22.84
N VAL A 26 -17.26 0.17 21.59
CA VAL A 26 -16.88 1.55 21.22
C VAL A 26 -18.01 2.54 21.52
N CYS A 27 -19.28 2.17 21.27
CA CYS A 27 -20.42 3.01 21.58
C CYS A 27 -20.55 3.36 23.07
N ARG A 28 -20.26 2.39 23.96
CA ARG A 28 -20.30 2.61 25.43
C ARG A 28 -19.17 3.52 25.89
N GLU A 29 -17.97 3.33 25.35
CA GLU A 29 -16.80 4.17 25.66
C GLU A 29 -16.94 5.60 25.14
N LEU A 30 -17.56 5.79 23.97
CA LEU A 30 -17.86 7.14 23.46
C LEU A 30 -18.92 7.83 24.33
N ALA A 31 -19.96 7.11 24.75
CA ALA A 31 -20.98 7.64 25.63
C ALA A 31 -20.42 8.05 27.00
N SER A 32 -19.49 7.28 27.57
CA SER A 32 -18.81 7.64 28.83
C SER A 32 -17.92 8.88 28.70
N LYS A 33 -17.42 9.17 27.49
CA LYS A 33 -16.69 10.39 27.12
C LYS A 33 -17.60 11.54 26.66
N GLY A 34 -18.93 11.42 26.83
CA GLY A 34 -19.90 12.48 26.50
C GLY A 34 -20.33 12.54 25.04
N VAL A 35 -19.88 11.61 24.19
CA VAL A 35 -20.25 11.54 22.77
C VAL A 35 -21.41 10.56 22.59
N LYS A 36 -22.61 11.09 22.30
CA LYS A 36 -23.79 10.29 21.97
C LYS A 36 -23.92 10.16 20.46
N LEU A 37 -23.77 8.95 19.95
CA LEU A 37 -23.97 8.60 18.55
C LEU A 37 -24.97 7.45 18.43
N HIS A 38 -25.75 7.45 17.36
CA HIS A 38 -26.58 6.31 17.04
C HIS A 38 -25.71 5.14 16.57
N ARG A 39 -26.11 3.90 16.89
CA ARG A 39 -25.33 2.70 16.56
C ARG A 39 -25.08 2.57 15.06
N LEU A 40 -26.04 2.96 14.22
CA LEU A 40 -25.91 2.94 12.76
C LEU A 40 -24.84 3.93 12.27
N GLU A 41 -24.80 5.14 12.84
CA GLU A 41 -23.81 6.16 12.50
C GLU A 41 -22.41 5.70 12.86
N LEU A 42 -22.25 5.15 14.07
CA LEU A 42 -20.96 4.58 14.52
C LEU A 42 -20.53 3.40 13.65
N THR A 43 -21.48 2.56 13.22
CA THR A 43 -21.19 1.43 12.32
C THR A 43 -20.63 1.93 10.98
N GLY A 44 -21.29 2.90 10.35
CA GLY A 44 -20.80 3.50 9.11
C GLY A 44 -19.45 4.18 9.28
N TYR A 45 -19.25 4.89 10.40
CA TYR A 45 -18.01 5.57 10.71
C TYR A 45 -16.82 4.60 10.89
N LEU A 46 -16.98 3.57 11.72
CA LEU A 46 -15.94 2.55 11.93
C LEU A 46 -15.64 1.78 10.65
N LYS A 47 -16.66 1.54 9.81
CA LYS A 47 -16.48 0.91 8.52
C LYS A 47 -15.65 1.79 7.58
N ALA A 48 -15.96 3.08 7.48
CA ALA A 48 -15.16 4.02 6.68
C ALA A 48 -13.69 4.10 7.17
N LEU A 49 -13.46 4.09 8.48
CA LEU A 49 -12.10 4.04 9.03
C LEU A 49 -11.37 2.74 8.70
N ALA A 50 -12.07 1.61 8.68
CA ALA A 50 -11.50 0.32 8.25
C ALA A 50 -11.21 0.31 6.74
N ASP A 51 -12.10 0.89 5.95
CA ASP A 51 -11.93 1.01 4.49
C ASP A 51 -10.72 1.90 4.16
N MET A 52 -10.46 2.95 4.95
CA MET A 52 -9.25 3.79 4.86
C MET A 52 -8.00 3.18 5.51
N ASN A 53 -8.02 1.90 5.93
CA ASN A 53 -6.93 1.20 6.61
C ASN A 53 -6.46 1.86 7.93
N VAL A 54 -7.27 2.75 8.52
CA VAL A 54 -7.02 3.35 9.83
C VAL A 54 -7.28 2.32 10.93
N LEU A 55 -8.32 1.49 10.74
CA LEU A 55 -8.69 0.40 11.64
C LEU A 55 -8.62 -0.94 10.90
N LYS A 56 -8.50 -2.03 11.66
CA LYS A 56 -8.66 -3.40 11.17
C LYS A 56 -9.98 -3.96 11.67
N GLU A 57 -10.78 -4.51 10.75
CA GLU A 57 -12.04 -5.20 11.04
C GLU A 57 -11.79 -6.72 11.11
N LYS A 58 -12.29 -7.38 12.16
CA LYS A 58 -12.30 -8.84 12.30
C LYS A 58 -13.70 -9.33 12.67
N ASP A 59 -14.17 -10.35 11.96
CA ASP A 59 -15.40 -11.07 12.32
C ASP A 59 -15.12 -12.05 13.46
N ILE A 60 -15.59 -11.72 14.67
CA ILE A 60 -15.51 -12.58 15.86
C ILE A 60 -16.92 -12.81 16.37
N LEU A 61 -17.56 -13.89 15.92
CA LEU A 61 -18.96 -14.18 16.24
C LEU A 61 -19.23 -14.05 17.75
N PRO A 62 -20.33 -13.37 18.15
CA PRO A 62 -21.44 -12.88 17.32
C PRO A 62 -21.26 -11.45 16.76
N ALA A 63 -20.07 -10.84 16.82
CA ALA A 63 -19.89 -9.43 16.51
C ALA A 63 -18.66 -9.11 15.64
N LYS A 64 -18.69 -7.94 14.99
CA LYS A 64 -17.51 -7.34 14.36
C LYS A 64 -16.68 -6.62 15.41
N VAL A 65 -15.39 -6.91 15.46
CA VAL A 65 -14.42 -6.30 16.36
C VAL A 65 -13.45 -5.45 15.55
N PHE A 66 -13.23 -4.22 16.01
CA PHE A 66 -12.32 -3.25 15.42
C PHE A 66 -11.08 -3.13 16.31
N SER A 67 -9.92 -3.00 15.70
CA SER A 67 -8.67 -2.65 16.37
C SER A 67 -7.96 -1.55 15.58
N LEU A 68 -6.98 -0.88 16.18
CA LEU A 68 -6.05 -0.07 15.41
C LEU A 68 -5.42 -0.92 14.31
N SER A 69 -5.28 -0.37 13.11
CA SER A 69 -4.46 -1.01 12.10
C SER A 69 -3.00 -0.93 12.57
N ALA A 70 -2.44 -2.06 12.97
CA ALA A 70 -1.01 -2.18 13.27
C ALA A 70 -0.15 -2.14 11.99
N ALA A 71 -0.79 -2.26 10.83
CA ALA A 71 -0.11 -2.24 9.56
C ALA A 71 0.30 -0.81 9.23
N ARG A 72 1.59 -0.54 9.27
CA ARG A 72 2.17 0.58 8.53
C ARG A 72 1.63 0.51 7.10
N ASP A 73 1.15 1.63 6.59
CA ASP A 73 0.81 1.76 5.17
C ASP A 73 2.02 1.31 4.34
N LYS A 74 1.81 0.27 3.54
CA LYS A 74 2.83 -0.21 2.61
C LYS A 74 3.22 0.94 1.69
N SER A 75 4.51 1.15 1.56
CA SER A 75 5.08 2.08 0.59
C SER A 75 4.79 1.62 -0.83
N LEU A 76 4.87 2.54 -1.79
CA LEU A 76 4.76 2.21 -3.22
C LEU A 76 5.74 1.08 -3.62
N HIS A 77 6.96 1.10 -3.08
CA HIS A 77 7.97 0.08 -3.39
C HIS A 77 7.53 -1.30 -2.90
N GLU A 78 6.98 -1.39 -1.68
CA GLU A 78 6.47 -2.65 -1.12
C GLU A 78 5.26 -3.16 -1.91
N LEU A 79 4.31 -2.28 -2.27
CA LEU A 79 3.14 -2.66 -3.07
C LEU A 79 3.53 -3.17 -4.48
N VAL A 80 4.42 -2.45 -5.17
CA VAL A 80 4.93 -2.86 -6.48
C VAL A 80 5.66 -4.20 -6.39
N GLY A 81 6.56 -4.34 -5.41
CA GLY A 81 7.33 -5.56 -5.20
C GLY A 81 6.45 -6.78 -4.93
N GLU A 82 5.47 -6.64 -4.04
CA GLU A 82 4.54 -7.72 -3.71
C GLU A 82 3.68 -8.12 -4.92
N SER A 83 3.18 -7.16 -5.68
CA SER A 83 2.42 -7.42 -6.90
C SER A 83 3.28 -8.13 -7.97
N CYS A 84 4.49 -7.63 -8.20
CA CYS A 84 5.44 -8.25 -9.15
C CYS A 84 5.81 -9.67 -8.73
N SER A 85 5.89 -9.95 -7.42
CA SER A 85 6.19 -11.30 -6.91
C SER A 85 5.13 -12.36 -7.24
N ARG A 86 3.89 -11.93 -7.49
CA ARG A 86 2.79 -12.82 -7.91
C ARG A 86 2.81 -13.11 -9.41
N ILE A 87 3.45 -12.24 -10.20
CA ILE A 87 3.46 -12.30 -11.68
C ILE A 87 4.75 -12.94 -12.21
N GLY A 88 5.91 -12.49 -11.72
CA GLY A 88 7.21 -12.98 -12.19
C GLY A 88 7.55 -14.35 -11.61
N LYS A 89 8.00 -15.28 -12.47
CA LYS A 89 8.28 -16.67 -12.07
C LYS A 89 9.67 -16.81 -11.47
N THR A 90 10.66 -16.13 -12.06
CA THR A 90 12.05 -16.15 -11.60
C THR A 90 12.43 -14.87 -10.86
N ALA A 91 13.54 -14.89 -10.11
CA ALA A 91 14.05 -13.69 -9.43
C ALA A 91 14.37 -12.57 -10.43
N ASP A 92 14.99 -12.91 -11.55
CA ASP A 92 15.36 -11.96 -12.60
C ASP A 92 14.15 -11.38 -13.33
N GLU A 93 13.13 -12.21 -13.61
CA GLU A 93 11.86 -11.73 -14.17
C GLU A 93 11.16 -10.76 -13.22
N ARG A 94 11.15 -11.06 -11.91
CA ARG A 94 10.58 -10.17 -10.89
C ARG A 94 11.35 -8.85 -10.81
N ALA A 95 12.68 -8.90 -10.76
CA ALA A 95 13.53 -7.71 -10.71
C ALA A 95 13.35 -6.84 -11.97
N THR A 96 13.29 -7.47 -13.14
CA THR A 96 13.05 -6.79 -14.42
C THR A 96 11.67 -6.14 -14.47
N LEU A 97 10.62 -6.84 -14.01
CA LEU A 97 9.27 -6.27 -13.96
C LEU A 97 9.18 -5.11 -12.96
N VAL A 98 9.80 -5.23 -11.78
CA VAL A 98 9.89 -4.14 -10.80
C VAL A 98 10.57 -2.92 -11.43
N ALA A 99 11.74 -3.10 -12.05
CA ALA A 99 12.46 -2.02 -12.71
C ALA A 99 11.61 -1.37 -13.81
N TYR A 100 10.90 -2.16 -14.63
CA TYR A 100 9.98 -1.64 -15.64
C TYR A 100 8.84 -0.81 -15.03
N CYS A 101 8.22 -1.30 -13.95
CA CYS A 101 7.15 -0.58 -13.26
C CYS A 101 7.63 0.76 -12.71
N LEU A 102 8.77 0.77 -12.00
CA LEU A 102 9.34 2.00 -11.45
C LEU A 102 9.76 2.97 -12.57
N GLN A 103 10.32 2.47 -13.68
CA GLN A 103 10.67 3.27 -14.85
C GLN A 103 9.43 3.95 -15.45
N LYS A 104 8.32 3.22 -15.59
CA LYS A 104 7.07 3.77 -16.14
C LYS A 104 6.39 4.77 -15.21
N LEU A 105 6.45 4.54 -13.90
CA LEU A 105 5.88 5.43 -12.89
C LEU A 105 6.70 6.71 -12.73
N PHE A 106 8.03 6.60 -12.70
CA PHE A 106 8.93 7.74 -12.42
C PHE A 106 9.49 8.40 -13.67
N LYS A 107 9.29 7.80 -14.85
CA LYS A 107 9.75 8.31 -16.15
C LYS A 107 11.26 8.52 -16.24
N ARG A 108 12.04 7.63 -15.63
CA ARG A 108 13.51 7.69 -15.60
C ARG A 108 14.13 6.31 -15.46
N ALA A 109 15.45 6.23 -15.65
CA ALA A 109 16.23 5.05 -15.31
C ALA A 109 16.13 4.71 -13.81
N VAL A 110 16.19 3.42 -13.49
CA VAL A 110 15.96 2.90 -12.14
C VAL A 110 17.25 2.31 -11.60
N PHE A 111 17.62 2.70 -10.38
CA PHE A 111 18.80 2.14 -9.71
C PHE A 111 18.49 0.78 -9.08
N ASP A 112 19.51 -0.05 -8.95
CA ASP A 112 19.39 -1.37 -8.35
C ASP A 112 18.99 -1.29 -6.87
N MET A 113 19.44 -0.25 -6.16
CA MET A 113 18.96 0.02 -4.80
C MET A 113 17.44 0.25 -4.71
N GLU A 114 16.79 0.75 -5.76
CA GLU A 114 15.33 0.95 -5.77
C GLU A 114 14.60 -0.38 -5.97
N VAL A 115 15.12 -1.23 -6.85
CA VAL A 115 14.62 -2.59 -7.08
C VAL A 115 14.71 -3.43 -5.80
N ARG A 116 15.84 -3.34 -5.07
CA ARG A 116 16.00 -4.00 -3.77
C ARG A 116 15.03 -3.50 -2.71
N ARG A 117 14.63 -2.22 -2.75
CA ARG A 117 13.61 -1.68 -1.82
C ARG A 117 12.22 -2.25 -2.08
N CYS A 118 11.97 -2.78 -3.27
CA CYS A 118 10.77 -3.56 -3.58
C CYS A 118 10.89 -5.03 -3.13
N GLY A 119 12.02 -5.45 -2.54
CA GLY A 119 12.23 -6.83 -2.12
C GLY A 119 12.57 -7.79 -3.27
N ALA A 120 12.98 -7.27 -4.43
CA ALA A 120 13.50 -8.08 -5.53
C ALA A 120 15.04 -8.13 -5.49
N ASP A 121 15.60 -9.32 -5.66
CA ASP A 121 17.02 -9.64 -5.51
C ASP A 121 17.66 -10.24 -6.78
N GLY A 122 16.89 -10.37 -7.86
CA GLY A 122 17.38 -10.84 -9.17
C GLY A 122 18.10 -9.77 -9.99
N SER A 123 18.68 -10.20 -11.10
CA SER A 123 19.29 -9.32 -12.09
C SER A 123 18.23 -8.68 -12.99
N VAL A 124 18.38 -7.38 -13.24
CA VAL A 124 17.49 -6.63 -14.14
C VAL A 124 17.96 -6.80 -15.59
N GLU A 125 17.11 -7.36 -16.44
CA GLU A 125 17.32 -7.46 -17.88
C GLU A 125 17.04 -6.09 -18.55
N GLY A 126 18.09 -5.39 -18.95
CA GLY A 126 17.97 -4.10 -19.65
C GLY A 126 19.31 -3.48 -19.99
N ARG A 127 19.28 -2.33 -20.67
CA ARG A 127 20.50 -1.58 -20.99
C ARG A 127 20.92 -0.70 -19.81
N LYS A 128 22.22 -0.50 -19.64
CA LYS A 128 22.74 0.50 -18.70
C LYS A 128 22.34 1.90 -19.18
N ALA A 129 21.96 2.75 -18.24
CA ALA A 129 21.64 4.15 -18.54
C ALA A 129 22.90 4.91 -18.99
N THR A 130 22.73 5.92 -19.84
CA THR A 130 23.83 6.82 -20.23
C THR A 130 24.25 7.70 -19.04
N PRO A 131 25.42 8.36 -19.10
CA PRO A 131 25.83 9.30 -18.06
C PRO A 131 24.80 10.41 -17.77
N GLU A 132 24.11 10.89 -18.80
CA GLU A 132 23.08 11.92 -18.72
C GLU A 132 21.83 11.39 -17.99
N GLU A 133 21.30 10.25 -18.42
CA GLU A 133 20.14 9.59 -17.78
C GLU A 133 20.43 9.25 -16.32
N ARG A 134 21.67 8.81 -16.03
CA ARG A 134 22.13 8.54 -14.66
C ARG A 134 22.17 9.83 -13.83
N ALA A 135 22.70 10.91 -14.37
CA ALA A 135 22.80 12.19 -13.66
C ALA A 135 21.40 12.73 -13.33
N GLU A 136 20.47 12.67 -14.28
CA GLU A 136 19.08 13.08 -14.09
C GLU A 136 18.40 12.28 -12.97
N ALA A 137 18.46 10.95 -13.03
CA ALA A 137 17.89 10.08 -12.00
C ALA A 137 18.53 10.31 -10.62
N LYS A 138 19.86 10.51 -10.57
CA LYS A 138 20.60 10.76 -9.32
C LYS A 138 20.22 12.08 -8.66
N VAL A 139 19.99 13.15 -9.43
CA VAL A 139 19.59 14.46 -8.89
C VAL A 139 18.25 14.36 -8.14
N LEU A 140 17.29 13.64 -8.70
CA LEU A 140 15.98 13.44 -8.09
C LEU A 140 16.07 12.66 -6.76
N LEU A 141 16.85 11.57 -6.74
CA LEU A 141 17.08 10.79 -5.52
C LEU A 141 17.81 11.61 -4.45
N THR A 142 18.82 12.39 -4.84
CA THR A 142 19.59 13.23 -3.92
C THR A 142 18.70 14.32 -3.30
N ARG A 143 17.81 14.93 -4.09
CA ARG A 143 16.82 15.92 -3.61
C ARG A 143 15.88 15.33 -2.53
N MET A 144 15.57 14.04 -2.63
CA MET A 144 14.77 13.32 -1.64
C MET A 144 15.60 12.81 -0.44
N GLY A 145 16.89 13.15 -0.37
CA GLY A 145 17.78 12.76 0.73
C GLY A 145 18.42 11.38 0.58
N TYR A 146 18.28 10.69 -0.55
CA TYR A 146 18.93 9.40 -0.78
C TYR A 146 20.40 9.57 -1.17
N LYS A 147 21.27 8.73 -0.60
CA LYS A 147 22.66 8.59 -1.01
C LYS A 147 22.78 7.48 -2.04
N VAL A 148 23.01 7.83 -3.31
CA VAL A 148 23.18 6.86 -4.41
C VAL A 148 24.66 6.45 -4.50
N PRO A 149 24.99 5.16 -4.31
CA PRO A 149 26.37 4.67 -4.44
C PRO A 149 26.91 4.87 -5.87
N THR A 150 28.22 5.15 -5.99
CA THR A 150 28.86 5.28 -7.31
C THR A 150 28.89 3.95 -8.07
N SER A 151 28.91 2.83 -7.35
CA SER A 151 28.84 1.48 -7.93
C SER A 151 27.44 1.09 -8.43
N ASP A 152 26.38 1.78 -8.01
CA ASP A 152 25.01 1.49 -8.45
C ASP A 152 24.79 2.12 -9.83
N VAL A 153 24.52 1.26 -10.81
CA VAL A 153 24.34 1.63 -12.22
C VAL A 153 22.87 1.46 -12.57
N PRO A 154 22.16 2.54 -12.90
CA PRO A 154 20.74 2.44 -13.21
C PRO A 154 20.53 1.80 -14.58
N VAL A 155 19.41 1.09 -14.70
CA VAL A 155 19.04 0.31 -15.88
C VAL A 155 17.78 0.89 -16.50
N ILE A 156 17.69 0.77 -17.82
CA ILE A 156 16.48 1.00 -18.60
C ILE A 156 16.05 -0.33 -19.19
N VAL A 157 14.85 -0.77 -18.82
CA VAL A 157 14.23 -1.99 -19.34
C VAL A 157 13.63 -1.68 -20.71
N GLU A 158 14.12 -2.37 -21.73
CA GLU A 158 13.68 -2.23 -23.13
C GLU A 158 12.59 -3.25 -23.51
N LYS A 159 12.48 -4.33 -22.73
CA LYS A 159 11.45 -5.35 -22.88
C LYS A 159 10.07 -4.72 -22.69
N ASN A 160 9.13 -5.06 -23.58
CA ASN A 160 7.74 -4.63 -23.44
C ASN A 160 7.01 -5.49 -22.40
N LEU A 161 6.73 -4.89 -21.24
CA LEU A 161 6.00 -5.50 -20.13
C LEU A 161 4.74 -4.72 -19.79
N GLU A 162 4.13 -4.06 -20.79
CA GLU A 162 2.99 -3.16 -20.56
C GLU A 162 1.78 -3.89 -19.97
N ARG A 163 1.53 -5.13 -20.40
CA ARG A 163 0.43 -5.94 -19.89
C ARG A 163 0.61 -6.25 -18.41
N GLU A 164 1.80 -6.68 -18.02
CA GLU A 164 2.18 -6.98 -16.65
C GLU A 164 2.16 -5.71 -15.80
N PHE A 165 2.66 -4.59 -16.33
CA PHE A 165 2.61 -3.29 -15.67
C PHE A 165 1.18 -2.84 -15.36
N LEU A 166 0.24 -2.98 -16.31
CA LEU A 166 -1.16 -2.65 -16.06
C LEU A 166 -1.78 -3.52 -14.97
N ALA A 167 -1.44 -4.82 -14.94
CA ALA A 167 -1.87 -5.72 -13.87
C ALA A 167 -1.32 -5.28 -12.50
N VAL A 168 -0.02 -4.94 -12.44
CA VAL A 168 0.61 -4.41 -11.22
C VAL A 168 -0.04 -3.10 -10.78
N LEU A 169 -0.27 -2.17 -11.70
CA LEU A 169 -0.87 -0.88 -11.40
C LEU A 169 -2.30 -1.04 -10.86
N ALA A 170 -3.10 -1.91 -11.47
CA ALA A 170 -4.45 -2.20 -11.01
C ALA A 170 -4.44 -2.76 -9.59
N ASP A 171 -3.55 -3.71 -9.31
CA ASP A 171 -3.39 -4.34 -8.00
C ASP A 171 -2.91 -3.34 -6.93
N VAL A 172 -1.94 -2.49 -7.25
CA VAL A 172 -1.47 -1.39 -6.38
C VAL A 172 -2.60 -0.42 -6.05
N VAL A 173 -3.42 -0.03 -7.04
CA VAL A 173 -4.57 0.86 -6.83
C VAL A 173 -5.61 0.17 -5.94
N VAL A 174 -5.98 -1.07 -6.25
CA VAL A 174 -6.95 -1.84 -5.46
C VAL A 174 -6.49 -1.96 -4.01
N ASP A 175 -5.23 -2.31 -3.77
CA ASP A 175 -4.68 -2.48 -2.43
C ASP A 175 -4.58 -1.13 -1.70
N ARG A 176 -4.14 -0.06 -2.37
CA ARG A 176 -4.00 1.27 -1.75
C ARG A 176 -5.35 1.84 -1.30
N PHE A 177 -6.42 1.56 -2.04
CA PHE A 177 -7.77 2.05 -1.76
C PHE A 177 -8.65 1.01 -1.06
N ASN A 178 -8.08 -0.12 -0.61
CA ASN A 178 -8.80 -1.24 -0.02
C ASN A 178 -10.03 -1.69 -0.83
N ALA A 179 -9.92 -1.60 -2.16
CA ALA A 179 -11.03 -1.78 -3.07
C ALA A 179 -11.30 -3.27 -3.41
N ARG A 180 -10.67 -4.21 -2.69
CA ARG A 180 -10.83 -5.66 -2.94
C ARG A 180 -12.28 -6.11 -2.81
N GLY A 181 -13.07 -5.47 -1.95
CA GLY A 181 -14.50 -5.76 -1.80
C GLY A 181 -15.36 -5.37 -3.02
N TYR A 182 -14.84 -4.55 -3.95
CA TYR A 182 -15.51 -4.22 -5.20
C TYR A 182 -15.14 -5.18 -6.34
N LEU A 183 -14.13 -6.03 -6.15
CA LEU A 183 -13.78 -7.03 -7.15
C LEU A 183 -14.86 -8.11 -7.16
N LYS A 184 -15.37 -8.42 -8.35
CA LYS A 184 -16.23 -9.58 -8.53
C LYS A 184 -15.41 -10.82 -8.21
N GLU A 185 -15.86 -11.65 -7.27
CA GLU A 185 -15.31 -12.98 -7.07
C GLU A 185 -15.40 -13.73 -8.41
N THR A 186 -14.26 -14.02 -9.02
CA THR A 186 -14.22 -14.85 -10.22
C THR A 186 -14.67 -16.24 -9.84
N THR A 187 -15.92 -16.56 -10.18
CA THR A 187 -16.43 -17.92 -10.10
C THR A 187 -15.52 -18.78 -10.97
N GLN A 188 -14.69 -19.61 -10.32
CA GLN A 188 -13.81 -20.54 -11.01
C GLN A 188 -14.66 -21.41 -11.93
N LEU A 189 -14.55 -21.19 -13.24
CA LEU A 189 -15.10 -22.10 -14.24
C LEU A 189 -14.36 -23.42 -14.05
N ARG A 190 -15.05 -24.39 -13.45
CA ARG A 190 -14.64 -25.79 -13.45
C ARG A 190 -14.57 -26.23 -14.92
N LEU A 191 -13.37 -26.57 -15.37
CA LEU A 191 -13.15 -27.54 -16.44
C LEU A 191 -13.28 -28.94 -15.85
#